data_AF-M3C195-F1
#
_entry.id   AF-M3C195-F1
#
_cell.length_a   1.000
_cell.length_b   1.000
_cell.length_c   1.000
_cell.angle_alpha   90.00
_cell.angle_beta   90.00
_cell.angle_gamma   90.00
#
_symmetry.space_group_name_H-M   'P 1'
#
loop_
_entity.id
_entity.type
_entity.pdbx_description
1 polymer ?
#
loop_
_entity_poly.entity_id
_entity_poly.type
_entity_poly.pdbx_seq_one_letter_code
_entity_poly.pdbx_strand_id
1 'polypeptide(L)'
;MRFRHPDGSTVHLAYCTNVHPAETLDGVLVQLRDHCEPVRRRLGRDRLGIGLWLARDAARALDTDPAALRGLRCELERRGLEVVTLNGFPYEGFGAEEVKYRVYKPDWADPERLEHTAALARVLTGLLPDDVTEGSISTLPLAWRTAYDDTRAETARTALRTLAERLDALEDLTGRSVRVALEPEPGCVVETTGDAIAPLTAVGHDRVGICVDTCHLATSFEDPDTALDDLARAGVPVVKSQLSAALHAAQPHLPEVREALAAFAEPRFLHQTRTATAAGLRGTDDLDEALAGDALPDANPWRSHFHVPLHAAPAAPLTSTLPVLTSVLTRLVGGPHPLTRHLEVETYTWQALPPELRPRGRAQLADGIAAELTLARDLLTDLGLKELP
;
A
#
# COMPACT_ATOMS: atom_id res chain seq x y z
N MET A 1 6.22 -9.23 11.45
CA MET A 1 6.81 -10.58 11.43
C MET A 1 8.02 -10.54 10.52
N ARG A 2 8.99 -11.40 10.76
CA ARG A 2 10.19 -11.49 9.94
C ARG A 2 10.34 -12.91 9.42
N PHE A 3 10.86 -13.05 8.22
CA PHE A 3 11.03 -14.33 7.56
C PHE A 3 12.44 -14.41 6.99
N ARG A 4 13.07 -15.57 7.09
CA ARG A 4 14.33 -15.87 6.41
C ARG A 4 14.01 -16.51 5.06
N HIS A 5 14.37 -15.80 4.00
CA HIS A 5 14.32 -16.32 2.64
C HIS A 5 15.42 -17.40 2.45
N PRO A 6 15.25 -18.38 1.54
CA PRO A 6 16.26 -19.40 1.27
C PRO A 6 17.67 -18.90 0.95
N ASP A 7 17.81 -17.70 0.37
CA ASP A 7 19.11 -17.05 0.11
C ASP A 7 19.76 -16.44 1.37
N GLY A 8 19.09 -16.50 2.51
CA GLY A 8 19.56 -16.01 3.81
C GLY A 8 19.13 -14.58 4.14
N SER A 9 18.53 -13.85 3.19
CA SER A 9 18.00 -12.50 3.45
C SER A 9 16.76 -12.51 4.34
N THR A 10 16.50 -11.38 5.00
CA THR A 10 15.31 -11.18 5.82
C THR A 10 14.24 -10.47 5.02
N VAL A 11 13.03 -11.04 4.98
CA VAL A 11 11.81 -10.42 4.45
C VAL A 11 10.93 -10.02 5.63
N HIS A 12 10.47 -8.78 5.63
CA HIS A 12 9.59 -8.22 6.65
C HIS A 12 8.15 -8.24 6.17
N LEU A 13 7.25 -8.72 7.05
CA LEU A 13 5.81 -8.65 6.86
C LEU A 13 5.21 -7.75 7.93
N ALA A 14 4.57 -6.67 7.49
CA ALA A 14 3.83 -5.74 8.32
C ALA A 14 2.35 -5.70 7.93
N TYR A 15 1.54 -4.97 8.70
CA TYR A 15 0.26 -4.47 8.21
C TYR A 15 0.22 -2.94 8.33
N CYS A 16 -0.49 -2.29 7.41
CA CYS A 16 -0.58 -0.84 7.34
C CYS A 16 -1.59 -0.28 8.36
N THR A 17 -1.22 0.80 9.05
CA THR A 17 -2.11 1.44 10.02
C THR A 17 -3.18 2.36 9.41
N ASN A 18 -3.22 2.47 8.07
CA ASN A 18 -4.30 3.08 7.30
C ASN A 18 -5.69 2.57 7.70
N VAL A 19 -5.81 1.32 8.12
CA VAL A 19 -7.08 0.73 8.59
C VAL A 19 -7.67 1.39 9.84
N HIS A 20 -6.88 2.13 10.61
CA HIS A 20 -7.33 2.81 11.82
C HIS A 20 -6.68 4.20 11.95
N PRO A 21 -6.90 5.12 10.99
CA PRO A 21 -6.04 6.28 10.77
C PRO A 21 -5.96 7.22 11.98
N ALA A 22 -4.78 7.80 12.19
CA ALA A 22 -4.51 8.78 13.23
C ALA A 22 -3.79 10.01 12.67
N GLU A 23 -4.40 11.18 12.79
CA GLU A 23 -3.86 12.45 12.26
C GLU A 23 -2.79 13.07 13.18
N THR A 24 -2.79 12.71 14.47
CA THR A 24 -1.92 13.29 15.50
C THR A 24 -1.04 12.23 16.16
N LEU A 25 0.09 12.66 16.73
CA LEU A 25 0.99 11.75 17.46
C LEU A 25 0.28 11.03 18.61
N ASP A 26 -0.53 11.74 19.41
CA ASP A 26 -1.31 11.11 20.48
C ASP A 26 -2.26 10.05 19.93
N GLY A 27 -2.89 10.32 18.79
CA GLY A 27 -3.71 9.35 18.07
C GLY A 27 -2.91 8.12 17.66
N VAL A 28 -1.70 8.30 17.13
CA VAL A 28 -0.78 7.19 16.77
C VAL A 28 -0.46 6.36 18.01
N LEU A 29 -0.12 6.97 19.15
CA LEU A 29 0.18 6.24 20.39
C LEU A 29 -1.03 5.44 20.92
N VAL A 30 -2.23 6.02 20.84
CA VAL A 30 -3.48 5.34 21.17
C VAL A 30 -3.72 4.16 20.22
N GLN A 31 -3.50 4.36 18.92
CA GLN A 31 -3.65 3.35 17.89
C GLN A 31 -2.76 2.12 18.14
N LEU A 32 -1.49 2.34 18.51
CA LEU A 32 -0.57 1.26 18.88
C LEU A 32 -1.09 0.41 20.05
N ARG A 33 -1.73 1.06 21.04
CA ARG A 33 -2.33 0.40 22.21
C ARG A 33 -3.58 -0.38 21.86
N ASP A 34 -4.47 0.27 21.13
CA ASP A 34 -5.86 -0.17 21.01
C ASP A 34 -6.06 -1.12 19.83
N HIS A 35 -5.12 -1.15 18.90
CA HIS A 35 -5.20 -1.98 17.69
C HIS A 35 -3.96 -2.85 17.49
N CYS A 36 -2.76 -2.25 17.36
CA CYS A 36 -1.55 -2.98 16.97
C CYS A 36 -1.13 -4.05 17.98
N GLU A 37 -1.06 -3.70 19.27
CA GLU A 37 -0.75 -4.66 20.33
C GLU A 37 -1.78 -5.81 20.43
N PRO A 38 -3.11 -5.53 20.41
CA PRO A 38 -4.12 -6.59 20.33
C PRO A 38 -4.00 -7.54 19.14
N VAL A 39 -3.63 -7.04 17.95
CA VAL A 39 -3.37 -7.88 16.75
C VAL A 39 -2.16 -8.78 17.00
N ARG A 40 -1.04 -8.22 17.47
CA ARG A 40 0.15 -9.00 17.81
C ARG A 40 -0.15 -10.13 18.80
N ARG A 41 -0.92 -9.83 19.85
CA ARG A 41 -1.30 -10.81 20.88
C ARG A 41 -2.14 -11.95 20.30
N ARG A 42 -3.06 -11.67 19.37
CA ARG A 42 -3.86 -12.70 18.67
C ARG A 42 -3.01 -13.61 17.79
N LEU A 43 -2.00 -13.04 17.13
CA LEU A 43 -1.04 -13.82 16.34
C LEU A 43 -0.10 -14.68 17.21
N GLY A 44 -0.07 -14.44 18.53
CA GLY A 44 0.82 -15.14 19.46
C GLY A 44 2.29 -14.83 19.20
N ARG A 45 2.62 -13.62 18.74
CA ARG A 45 3.99 -13.24 18.34
C ARG A 45 4.63 -12.30 19.32
N ASP A 46 5.94 -12.46 19.52
CA ASP A 46 6.71 -11.55 20.36
C ASP A 46 6.88 -10.19 19.69
N ARG A 47 7.05 -10.20 18.35
CA ARG A 47 7.20 -8.99 17.55
C ARG A 47 6.31 -8.93 16.33
N LEU A 48 5.68 -7.78 16.09
CA LEU A 48 4.88 -7.51 14.90
C LEU A 48 5.41 -6.27 14.16
N GLY A 49 5.51 -6.38 12.84
CA GLY A 49 5.89 -5.27 11.97
C GLY A 49 4.67 -4.41 11.69
N ILE A 50 4.83 -3.09 11.74
CA ILE A 50 3.80 -2.10 11.53
C ILE A 50 4.24 -1.16 10.41
N GLY A 51 3.41 -1.06 9.39
CA GLY A 51 3.49 -0.04 8.36
C GLY A 51 2.80 1.22 8.84
N LEU A 52 3.55 2.17 9.40
CA LEU A 52 2.92 3.37 9.94
C LEU A 52 2.52 4.31 8.81
N TRP A 53 1.24 4.64 8.75
CA TRP A 53 0.78 5.86 8.12
C TRP A 53 0.90 7.02 9.11
N LEU A 54 1.56 8.10 8.67
CA LEU A 54 1.76 9.31 9.47
C LEU A 54 1.27 10.52 8.68
N ALA A 55 0.15 11.11 9.10
CA ALA A 55 -0.30 12.37 8.55
C ALA A 55 0.73 13.49 8.74
N ARG A 56 0.64 14.56 7.94
CA ARG A 56 1.56 15.71 7.96
C ARG A 56 1.94 16.17 9.36
N ASP A 57 0.95 16.40 10.23
CA ASP A 57 1.18 17.00 11.54
C ASP A 57 1.88 16.03 12.51
N ALA A 58 1.52 14.73 12.47
CA ALA A 58 2.21 13.69 13.22
C ALA A 58 3.66 13.51 12.73
N ALA A 59 3.87 13.46 11.41
CA ALA A 59 5.21 13.35 10.81
C ALA A 59 6.09 14.55 11.19
N ARG A 60 5.54 15.78 11.12
CA ARG A 60 6.25 17.01 11.50
C ARG A 60 6.60 17.04 12.99
N ALA A 61 5.69 16.62 13.86
CA ALA A 61 5.95 16.55 15.30
C ALA A 61 7.11 15.60 15.61
N LEU A 62 7.14 14.43 14.97
CA LEU A 62 8.21 13.44 15.13
C LEU A 62 9.55 13.91 14.54
N ASP A 63 9.52 14.59 13.39
CA ASP A 63 10.72 15.06 12.69
C ASP A 63 11.39 16.24 13.41
N THR A 64 10.60 17.10 14.06
CA THR A 64 11.11 18.33 14.71
C THR A 64 11.37 18.19 16.21
N ASP A 65 10.83 17.15 16.86
CA ASP A 65 11.06 16.87 18.28
C ASP A 65 11.71 15.49 18.51
N PRO A 66 13.04 15.43 18.74
CA PRO A 66 13.72 14.18 19.05
C PRO A 66 13.20 13.46 20.29
N ALA A 67 12.60 14.17 21.26
CA ALA A 67 12.00 13.54 22.44
C ALA A 67 10.70 12.81 22.06
N ALA A 68 9.87 13.40 21.20
CA ALA A 68 8.68 12.77 20.66
C ALA A 68 9.03 11.49 19.88
N LEU A 69 10.05 11.54 19.01
CA LEU A 69 10.52 10.38 18.25
C LEU A 69 11.02 9.25 19.16
N ARG A 70 11.83 9.58 20.18
CA ARG A 70 12.26 8.60 21.18
C ARG A 70 11.07 8.03 21.96
N GLY A 71 10.07 8.84 22.29
CA GLY A 71 8.84 8.42 22.94
C GLY A 71 8.07 7.39 22.11
N LEU A 72 7.88 7.66 20.81
CA LEU A 72 7.25 6.71 19.89
C LEU A 72 8.04 5.41 19.80
N ARG A 73 9.36 5.48 19.67
CA ARG A 73 10.23 4.28 19.65
C ARG A 73 10.07 3.45 20.93
N CYS A 74 10.07 4.08 22.11
CA CYS A 74 9.86 3.38 23.38
C CYS A 74 8.48 2.70 23.44
N GLU A 75 7.45 3.35 22.93
CA GLU A 75 6.09 2.79 22.89
C GLU A 75 5.95 1.61 21.92
N LEU A 76 6.66 1.64 20.79
CA LEU A 76 6.76 0.49 19.88
C LEU A 76 7.44 -0.70 20.58
N GLU A 77 8.63 -0.47 21.15
CA GLU A 77 9.42 -1.49 21.84
C GLU A 77 8.64 -2.13 23.00
N ARG A 78 8.02 -1.31 23.86
CA ARG A 78 7.22 -1.76 25.02
C ARG A 78 6.07 -2.67 24.61
N ARG A 79 5.55 -2.52 23.38
CA ARG A 79 4.41 -3.26 22.87
C ARG A 79 4.80 -4.47 22.01
N GLY A 80 6.09 -4.68 21.75
CA GLY A 80 6.56 -5.70 20.82
C GLY A 80 6.25 -5.36 19.37
N LEU A 81 6.33 -4.07 19.01
CA LEU A 81 6.08 -3.59 17.65
C LEU A 81 7.37 -3.06 17.04
N GLU A 82 7.52 -3.17 15.73
CA GLU A 82 8.64 -2.60 14.99
C GLU A 82 8.17 -1.94 13.69
N VAL A 83 8.95 -0.99 13.19
CA VAL A 83 8.63 -0.23 11.98
C VAL A 83 9.84 -0.28 11.06
N VAL A 84 9.66 -0.90 9.89
CA VAL A 84 10.65 -0.92 8.80
C VAL A 84 10.11 -0.28 7.53
N THR A 85 8.83 0.08 7.52
CA THR A 85 8.20 0.77 6.41
C THR A 85 7.15 1.75 6.88
N LEU A 86 6.96 2.81 6.10
CA LEU A 86 5.87 3.77 6.26
C LEU A 86 4.99 3.76 5.01
N ASN A 87 3.73 4.19 5.17
CA ASN A 87 2.92 4.65 4.06
C ASN A 87 2.87 6.19 4.11
N GLY A 88 3.41 6.84 3.09
CA GLY A 88 3.41 8.31 2.92
C GLY A 88 2.20 8.84 2.15
N PHE A 89 1.23 7.98 1.84
CA PHE A 89 -0.01 8.31 1.17
C PHE A 89 -1.22 7.76 1.96
N PRO A 90 -2.25 8.59 2.23
CA PRO A 90 -2.40 10.00 1.88
C PRO A 90 -1.58 10.98 2.74
N TYR A 91 -1.58 12.26 2.37
CA TYR A 91 -0.85 13.30 3.12
C TYR A 91 -1.51 13.69 4.45
N GLU A 92 -2.84 13.75 4.47
CA GLU A 92 -3.68 14.04 5.63
C GLU A 92 -5.13 13.63 5.31
N GLY A 93 -5.99 13.59 6.33
CA GLY A 93 -7.44 13.51 6.14
C GLY A 93 -7.98 12.14 5.74
N PHE A 94 -7.20 11.06 5.86
CA PHE A 94 -7.66 9.72 5.50
C PHE A 94 -8.83 9.24 6.38
N GLY A 95 -8.94 9.79 7.60
CA GLY A 95 -10.05 9.58 8.52
C GLY A 95 -11.36 10.32 8.19
N ALA A 96 -11.37 11.19 7.17
CA ALA A 96 -12.52 12.04 6.87
C ALA A 96 -13.74 11.25 6.33
N GLU A 97 -14.93 11.83 6.49
CA GLU A 97 -16.18 11.25 5.97
C GLU A 97 -16.20 11.19 4.43
N GLU A 98 -15.53 12.14 3.77
CA GLU A 98 -15.35 12.17 2.31
C GLU A 98 -13.87 12.39 1.98
N VAL A 99 -13.29 11.38 1.33
CA VAL A 99 -11.87 11.28 1.02
C VAL A 99 -11.68 11.51 -0.48
N LYS A 100 -12.36 10.72 -1.32
CA LYS A 100 -12.44 10.85 -2.80
C LYS A 100 -11.15 11.38 -3.46
N TYR A 101 -11.22 12.41 -4.29
CA TYR A 101 -10.07 12.96 -5.01
C TYR A 101 -9.05 13.69 -4.11
N ARG A 102 -9.40 14.03 -2.87
CA ARG A 102 -8.56 14.88 -2.01
C ARG A 102 -7.28 14.18 -1.59
N VAL A 103 -7.27 12.85 -1.50
CA VAL A 103 -6.07 12.10 -1.08
C VAL A 103 -4.90 12.29 -2.03
N TYR A 104 -5.19 12.51 -3.31
CA TYR A 104 -4.18 12.72 -4.36
C TYR A 104 -3.53 14.11 -4.29
N LYS A 105 -3.85 14.92 -3.28
CA LYS A 105 -3.23 16.23 -3.03
C LYS A 105 -2.56 16.27 -1.64
N PRO A 106 -1.40 16.94 -1.52
CA PRO A 106 -0.52 17.44 -2.57
C PRO A 106 0.03 16.31 -3.45
N ASP A 107 0.33 16.62 -4.72
CA ASP A 107 0.98 15.70 -5.65
C ASP A 107 2.49 16.00 -5.79
N TRP A 108 3.23 15.25 -6.60
CA TRP A 108 4.70 15.40 -6.67
C TRP A 108 5.19 16.71 -7.29
N ALA A 109 4.33 17.46 -7.99
CA ALA A 109 4.67 18.80 -8.44
C ALA A 109 4.44 19.88 -7.36
N ASP A 110 3.83 19.52 -6.24
CA ASP A 110 3.63 20.40 -5.08
C ASP A 110 4.78 20.18 -4.06
N PRO A 111 5.46 21.25 -3.60
CA PRO A 111 6.64 21.13 -2.74
C PRO A 111 6.37 20.43 -1.40
N GLU A 112 5.14 20.49 -0.90
CA GLU A 112 4.69 19.83 0.31
C GLU A 112 4.90 18.31 0.27
N ARG A 113 4.74 17.67 -0.90
CA ARG A 113 4.91 16.22 -1.07
C ARG A 113 6.37 15.81 -0.86
N LEU A 114 7.31 16.58 -1.41
CA LEU A 114 8.75 16.37 -1.22
C LEU A 114 9.14 16.51 0.25
N GLU A 115 8.73 17.61 0.89
CA GLU A 115 9.12 17.89 2.28
C GLU A 115 8.53 16.87 3.25
N HIS A 116 7.28 16.44 3.04
CA HIS A 116 6.67 15.40 3.85
C HIS A 116 7.37 14.05 3.68
N THR A 117 7.63 13.62 2.45
CA THR A 117 8.30 12.34 2.21
C THR A 117 9.73 12.34 2.78
N ALA A 118 10.44 13.47 2.71
CA ALA A 118 11.75 13.63 3.34
C ALA A 118 11.69 13.59 4.87
N ALA A 119 10.65 14.16 5.49
CA ALA A 119 10.42 14.06 6.93
C ALA A 119 10.12 12.62 7.36
N LEU A 120 9.30 11.90 6.60
CA LEU A 120 9.04 10.48 6.83
C LEU A 120 10.32 9.65 6.77
N ALA A 121 11.24 9.94 5.84
CA ALA A 121 12.52 9.26 5.76
C ALA A 121 13.38 9.46 7.01
N ARG A 122 13.47 10.70 7.53
CA ARG A 122 14.19 11.00 8.78
C ARG A 122 13.55 10.36 10.00
N VAL A 123 12.21 10.34 10.07
CA VAL A 123 11.48 9.63 11.12
C VAL A 123 11.75 8.13 11.04
N LEU A 124 11.67 7.53 9.85
CA LEU A 124 11.90 6.10 9.66
C LEU A 124 13.31 5.70 10.10
N THR A 125 14.36 6.45 9.73
CA THR A 125 15.72 6.13 10.18
C THR A 125 15.86 6.14 11.69
N GLY A 126 15.12 6.99 12.41
CA GLY A 126 15.09 6.97 13.88
C GLY A 126 14.26 5.84 14.50
N LEU A 127 13.29 5.29 13.75
CA LEU A 127 12.40 4.20 14.19
C LEU A 127 12.91 2.80 13.86
N LEU A 128 13.79 2.67 12.85
CA LEU A 128 14.32 1.36 12.44
C LEU A 128 14.92 0.61 13.66
N PRO A 129 14.59 -0.68 13.83
CA PRO A 129 15.24 -1.54 14.82
C PRO A 129 16.76 -1.50 14.68
N ASP A 130 17.49 -1.70 15.78
CA ASP A 130 18.96 -1.58 15.76
C ASP A 130 19.65 -2.62 14.86
N ASP A 131 18.99 -3.74 14.59
CA ASP A 131 19.46 -4.80 13.72
C ASP A 131 18.98 -4.68 12.26
N VAL A 132 18.33 -3.56 11.91
CA VAL A 132 17.82 -3.27 10.57
C VAL A 132 18.46 -1.99 10.04
N THR A 133 19.07 -2.09 8.86
CA THR A 133 19.75 -0.96 8.19
C THR A 133 19.00 -0.43 6.98
N GLU A 134 17.89 -1.06 6.59
CA GLU A 134 17.12 -0.72 5.39
C GLU A 134 15.65 -0.47 5.76
N GLY A 135 15.03 0.54 5.15
CA GLY A 135 13.60 0.82 5.28
C GLY A 135 12.97 1.33 3.98
N SER A 136 11.64 1.24 3.87
CA SER A 136 10.90 1.71 2.69
C SER A 136 9.72 2.62 2.99
N ILE A 137 9.39 3.51 2.06
CA ILE A 137 8.21 4.38 2.14
C ILE A 137 7.42 4.25 0.83
N SER A 138 6.15 3.80 0.89
CA SER A 138 5.23 3.95 -0.26
C SER A 138 4.67 5.36 -0.31
N THR A 139 4.30 5.83 -1.50
CA THR A 139 3.74 7.17 -1.70
C THR A 139 2.99 7.24 -3.03
N LEU A 140 2.19 8.30 -3.19
CA LEU A 140 1.46 8.64 -4.41
C LEU A 140 2.37 8.52 -5.63
N PRO A 141 1.90 7.99 -6.78
CA PRO A 141 2.80 7.73 -7.89
C PRO A 141 3.33 9.03 -8.50
N LEU A 142 2.45 9.93 -8.95
CA LEU A 142 2.82 11.26 -9.48
C LEU A 142 1.71 12.26 -9.19
N ALA A 143 0.56 12.09 -9.86
CA ALA A 143 -0.64 12.91 -9.71
C ALA A 143 -1.88 12.20 -10.26
N TRP A 144 -3.06 12.75 -9.97
CA TRP A 144 -4.29 12.39 -10.65
C TRP A 144 -4.26 12.80 -12.14
N ARG A 145 -4.79 11.96 -13.04
CA ARG A 145 -4.58 12.10 -14.50
C ARG A 145 -5.10 13.40 -15.13
N THR A 146 -6.07 14.08 -14.51
CA THR A 146 -6.67 15.29 -15.09
C THR A 146 -5.89 16.58 -14.80
N ALA A 147 -4.86 16.53 -13.95
CA ALA A 147 -4.12 17.70 -13.49
C ALA A 147 -2.59 17.52 -13.62
N TYR A 148 -2.12 17.00 -14.76
CA TYR A 148 -0.71 16.71 -15.00
C TYR A 148 -0.28 17.01 -16.44
N ASP A 149 0.41 18.14 -16.61
CA ASP A 149 1.01 18.56 -17.88
C ASP A 149 2.55 18.38 -17.86
N ASP A 150 3.22 18.68 -18.97
CA ASP A 150 4.67 18.54 -19.10
C ASP A 150 5.45 19.36 -18.05
N THR A 151 4.92 20.50 -17.62
CA THR A 151 5.56 21.36 -16.61
C THR A 151 5.45 20.74 -15.22
N ARG A 152 4.29 20.20 -14.85
CA ARG A 152 4.13 19.42 -13.61
C ARG A 152 4.96 18.14 -13.66
N ALA A 153 5.07 17.49 -14.82
CA ALA A 153 5.92 16.31 -14.98
C ALA A 153 7.40 16.60 -14.72
N GLU A 154 7.92 17.71 -15.25
CA GLU A 154 9.29 18.15 -15.00
C GLU A 154 9.52 18.51 -13.52
N THR A 155 8.54 19.18 -12.90
CA THR A 155 8.59 19.58 -11.49
C THR A 155 8.62 18.35 -10.57
N ALA A 156 7.74 17.38 -10.82
CA ALA A 156 7.69 16.11 -10.09
C ALA A 156 9.00 15.32 -10.24
N ARG A 157 9.55 15.23 -11.46
CA ARG A 157 10.85 14.56 -11.69
C ARG A 157 11.98 15.24 -10.93
N THR A 158 12.02 16.57 -10.92
CA THR A 158 13.02 17.35 -10.18
C THR A 158 12.89 17.09 -8.68
N ALA A 159 11.67 17.11 -8.14
CA ALA A 159 11.41 16.82 -6.74
C ALA A 159 11.87 15.40 -6.34
N LEU A 160 11.59 14.39 -7.15
CA LEU A 160 12.02 13.00 -6.92
C LEU A 160 13.54 12.84 -6.95
N ARG A 161 14.24 13.54 -7.86
CA ARG A 161 15.71 13.55 -7.87
C ARG A 161 16.29 14.23 -6.63
N THR A 162 15.73 15.38 -6.23
CA THR A 162 16.11 16.05 -4.98
C THR A 162 15.85 15.18 -3.76
N LEU A 163 14.74 14.44 -3.73
CA LEU A 163 14.48 13.46 -2.67
C LEU A 163 15.57 12.40 -2.62
N ALA A 164 15.92 11.82 -3.77
CA ALA A 164 16.93 10.78 -3.84
C ALA A 164 18.30 11.24 -3.30
N GLU A 165 18.73 12.45 -3.68
CA GLU A 165 19.96 13.08 -3.15
C GLU A 165 19.88 13.29 -1.62
N ARG A 166 18.71 13.68 -1.10
CA ARG A 166 18.49 13.81 0.36
C ARG A 166 18.54 12.45 1.08
N LEU A 167 18.10 11.38 0.42
CA LEU A 167 18.14 10.02 0.97
C LEU A 167 19.56 9.47 1.01
N ASP A 168 20.40 9.77 0.01
CA ASP A 168 21.83 9.46 0.05
C ASP A 168 22.52 10.17 1.22
N ALA A 169 22.31 11.48 1.34
CA ALA A 169 22.88 12.24 2.46
C ALA A 169 22.39 11.75 3.84
N LEU A 170 21.15 11.24 3.90
CA LEU A 170 20.61 10.65 5.12
C LEU A 170 21.28 9.31 5.47
N GLU A 171 21.56 8.46 4.49
CA GLU A 171 22.34 7.25 4.71
C GLU A 171 23.77 7.57 5.13
N ASP A 172 24.43 8.52 4.47
CA ASP A 172 25.80 8.95 4.84
C ASP A 172 25.88 9.41 6.31
N LEU A 173 24.84 10.10 6.80
CA LEU A 173 24.77 10.59 8.16
C LEU A 173 24.44 9.51 9.20
N THR A 174 23.59 8.54 8.84
CA THR A 174 22.96 7.63 9.80
C THR A 174 23.42 6.17 9.70
N GLY A 175 24.06 5.81 8.58
CA GLY A 175 24.33 4.41 8.20
C GLY A 175 23.07 3.60 7.91
N ARG A 176 21.91 4.25 7.75
CA ARG A 176 20.61 3.60 7.50
C ARG A 176 20.05 4.04 6.15
N SER A 177 19.79 3.08 5.29
CA SER A 177 19.29 3.25 3.93
C SER A 177 17.77 3.32 3.92
N VAL A 178 17.21 4.38 3.31
CA VAL A 178 15.77 4.48 3.06
C VAL A 178 15.53 4.60 1.56
N ARG A 179 14.55 3.84 1.06
CA ARG A 179 14.10 3.89 -0.34
C ARG A 179 12.62 4.27 -0.40
N VAL A 180 12.24 5.00 -1.44
CA VAL A 180 10.88 5.48 -1.68
C VAL A 180 10.30 4.75 -2.88
N ALA A 181 9.04 4.38 -2.78
CA ALA A 181 8.34 3.52 -3.72
C ALA A 181 7.09 4.25 -4.23
N LEU A 182 7.09 4.61 -5.52
CA LEU A 182 5.92 5.16 -6.19
C LEU A 182 4.92 4.04 -6.44
N GLU A 183 3.69 4.20 -5.94
CA GLU A 183 2.64 3.19 -6.03
C GLU A 183 1.71 3.50 -7.21
N PRO A 184 1.72 2.75 -8.33
CA PRO A 184 0.74 2.94 -9.39
C PRO A 184 -0.67 2.80 -8.83
N GLU A 185 -1.57 3.67 -9.27
CA GLU A 185 -2.88 3.84 -8.67
C GLU A 185 -3.96 4.02 -9.75
N PRO A 186 -5.09 3.30 -9.68
CA PRO A 186 -6.22 3.50 -10.58
C PRO A 186 -6.66 4.97 -10.68
N GLY A 187 -6.61 5.51 -11.90
CA GLY A 187 -7.04 6.86 -12.23
C GLY A 187 -5.94 7.93 -12.15
N CYS A 188 -4.76 7.59 -11.66
CA CYS A 188 -3.57 8.44 -11.72
C CYS A 188 -2.92 8.41 -13.11
N VAL A 189 -1.96 9.32 -13.33
CA VAL A 189 -1.12 9.35 -14.55
C VAL A 189 -0.32 8.07 -14.72
N VAL A 190 0.07 7.48 -13.58
CA VAL A 190 0.73 6.17 -13.50
C VAL A 190 -0.28 5.24 -12.84
N GLU A 191 -1.04 4.52 -13.67
CA GLU A 191 -2.07 3.58 -13.25
C GLU A 191 -1.57 2.13 -13.28
N THR A 192 -0.64 1.82 -14.18
CA THR A 192 -0.05 0.48 -14.33
C THR A 192 1.44 0.47 -13.99
N THR A 193 2.00 -0.71 -13.78
CA THR A 193 3.46 -0.88 -13.68
C THR A 193 4.17 -0.44 -14.95
N GLY A 194 3.55 -0.64 -16.12
CA GLY A 194 4.05 -0.17 -17.41
C GLY A 194 4.15 1.35 -17.49
N ASP A 195 3.14 2.08 -17.00
CA ASP A 195 3.15 3.55 -16.95
C ASP A 195 4.26 4.08 -16.03
N ALA A 196 4.65 3.31 -15.01
CA ALA A 196 5.67 3.69 -14.05
C ALA A 196 7.10 3.63 -14.63
N ILE A 197 7.33 2.83 -15.67
CA ILE A 197 8.68 2.59 -16.22
C ILE A 197 9.33 3.89 -16.69
N ALA A 198 8.68 4.60 -17.62
CA ALA A 198 9.26 5.82 -18.20
C ALA A 198 9.60 6.90 -17.15
N PRO A 199 8.69 7.29 -16.22
CA PRO A 199 9.01 8.28 -15.20
C PRO A 199 10.10 7.80 -14.22
N LEU A 200 10.09 6.53 -13.79
CA LEU A 200 11.11 6.02 -12.87
C LEU A 200 12.50 5.92 -13.52
N THR A 201 12.58 5.47 -14.77
CA THR A 201 13.84 5.49 -15.54
C THR A 201 14.33 6.92 -15.78
N ALA A 202 13.43 7.89 -15.95
CA ALA A 202 13.80 9.30 -16.09
C ALA A 202 14.30 9.94 -14.77
N VAL A 203 13.84 9.46 -13.61
CA VAL A 203 14.45 9.80 -12.31
C VAL A 203 15.85 9.19 -12.22
N GLY A 204 15.98 7.90 -12.58
CA GLY A 204 17.27 7.24 -12.79
C GLY A 204 18.12 7.10 -11.53
N HIS A 205 17.49 6.82 -10.38
CA HIS A 205 18.19 6.75 -9.09
C HIS A 205 17.68 5.60 -8.22
N ASP A 206 18.59 4.81 -7.65
CA ASP A 206 18.29 3.58 -6.90
C ASP A 206 17.44 3.78 -5.63
N ARG A 207 17.32 5.03 -5.15
CA ARG A 207 16.50 5.40 -3.99
C ARG A 207 15.02 5.47 -4.29
N VAL A 208 14.66 5.62 -5.56
CA VAL A 208 13.27 5.77 -6.00
C VAL A 208 12.94 4.60 -6.91
N GLY A 209 11.97 3.79 -6.48
CA GLY A 209 11.49 2.65 -7.24
C GLY A 209 9.97 2.55 -7.20
N ILE A 210 9.45 1.35 -7.39
CA ILE A 210 8.02 1.09 -7.45
C ILE A 210 7.52 0.38 -6.18
N CYS A 211 6.31 0.74 -5.75
CA CYS A 211 5.52 -0.07 -4.83
C CYS A 211 4.54 -0.89 -5.65
N VAL A 212 4.61 -2.22 -5.57
CA VAL A 212 3.64 -3.09 -6.24
C VAL A 212 2.50 -3.39 -5.27
N ASP A 213 1.39 -2.66 -5.39
CA ASP A 213 0.13 -3.02 -4.74
C ASP A 213 -0.61 -4.07 -5.58
N THR A 214 -0.95 -5.20 -4.97
CA THR A 214 -1.57 -6.33 -5.69
C THR A 214 -3.04 -6.13 -6.02
N CYS A 215 -3.75 -5.25 -5.31
CA CYS A 215 -5.11 -4.81 -5.66
C CYS A 215 -5.07 -3.88 -6.88
N HIS A 216 -4.15 -2.93 -6.96
CA HIS A 216 -4.02 -1.99 -8.07
C HIS A 216 -3.63 -2.71 -9.36
N LEU A 217 -2.57 -3.53 -9.30
CA LEU A 217 -2.13 -4.38 -10.42
C LEU A 217 -3.29 -5.24 -10.93
N ALA A 218 -4.05 -5.86 -10.02
CA ALA A 218 -5.20 -6.67 -10.39
C ALA A 218 -6.32 -5.82 -10.99
N THR A 219 -6.64 -4.66 -10.41
CA THR A 219 -7.69 -3.76 -10.89
C THR A 219 -7.41 -3.31 -12.32
N SER A 220 -6.16 -3.01 -12.64
CA SER A 220 -5.73 -2.65 -14.01
C SER A 220 -5.60 -3.84 -14.97
N PHE A 221 -5.98 -5.06 -14.54
CA PHE A 221 -5.87 -6.30 -15.33
C PHE A 221 -4.46 -6.59 -15.84
N GLU A 222 -3.43 -6.17 -15.12
CA GLU A 222 -2.05 -6.50 -15.46
C GLU A 222 -1.78 -7.99 -15.22
N ASP A 223 -0.94 -8.56 -16.07
CA ASP A 223 -0.39 -9.90 -15.90
C ASP A 223 0.84 -9.81 -14.97
N PRO A 224 0.83 -10.47 -13.80
CA PRO A 224 1.94 -10.39 -12.84
C PRO A 224 3.30 -10.75 -13.44
N ASP A 225 3.33 -11.73 -14.35
CA ASP A 225 4.58 -12.21 -14.91
C ASP A 225 5.22 -11.17 -15.82
N THR A 226 4.43 -10.67 -16.76
CA THR A 226 4.84 -9.64 -17.72
C THR A 226 5.17 -8.33 -17.00
N ALA A 227 4.34 -7.91 -16.05
CA ALA A 227 4.55 -6.68 -15.28
C ALA A 227 5.91 -6.67 -14.56
N LEU A 228 6.24 -7.75 -13.84
CA LEU A 228 7.49 -7.83 -13.10
C LEU A 228 8.70 -8.06 -14.02
N ASP A 229 8.54 -8.78 -15.13
CA ASP A 229 9.60 -8.93 -16.15
C ASP A 229 9.95 -7.59 -16.82
N ASP A 230 8.95 -6.77 -17.11
CA ASP A 230 9.13 -5.48 -17.76
C ASP A 230 9.81 -4.48 -16.81
N LEU A 231 9.42 -4.44 -15.53
CA LEU A 231 10.11 -3.67 -14.50
C LEU A 231 11.58 -4.08 -14.37
N ALA A 232 11.84 -5.40 -14.30
CA ALA A 232 13.20 -5.92 -14.21
C ALA A 232 14.05 -5.57 -15.45
N ARG A 233 13.47 -5.68 -16.64
CA ARG A 233 14.15 -5.32 -17.90
C ARG A 233 14.47 -3.84 -18.00
N ALA A 234 13.60 -2.99 -17.45
CA ALA A 234 13.80 -1.55 -17.37
C ALA A 234 14.78 -1.12 -16.25
N GLY A 235 15.21 -2.06 -15.39
CA GLY A 235 16.03 -1.75 -14.23
C GLY A 235 15.29 -0.99 -13.13
N VAL A 236 13.95 -1.05 -13.11
CA VAL A 236 13.12 -0.40 -12.09
C VAL A 236 12.99 -1.33 -10.88
N PRO A 237 13.51 -0.94 -9.70
CA PRO A 237 13.49 -1.82 -8.54
C PRO A 237 12.12 -1.82 -7.84
N VAL A 238 11.64 -3.01 -7.48
CA VAL A 238 10.51 -3.17 -6.57
C VAL A 238 10.97 -2.90 -5.14
N VAL A 239 10.64 -1.73 -4.60
CA VAL A 239 11.11 -1.29 -3.28
C VAL A 239 10.25 -1.88 -2.17
N LYS A 240 8.94 -1.94 -2.39
CA LYS A 240 7.93 -2.39 -1.43
C LYS A 240 6.80 -3.10 -2.20
N SER A 241 6.05 -3.96 -1.53
CA SER A 241 4.78 -4.45 -2.05
C SER A 241 3.69 -4.38 -0.98
N GLN A 242 2.53 -3.88 -1.37
CA GLN A 242 1.29 -3.95 -0.59
C GLN A 242 0.51 -5.19 -1.01
N LEU A 243 0.14 -6.00 -0.01
CA LEU A 243 -0.61 -7.23 -0.16
C LEU A 243 -2.08 -6.93 0.12
N SER A 244 -2.84 -6.79 -0.96
CA SER A 244 -4.25 -6.38 -0.99
C SER A 244 -4.96 -7.09 -2.15
N ALA A 245 -6.29 -7.21 -2.11
CA ALA A 245 -7.05 -7.84 -3.18
C ALA A 245 -8.26 -6.99 -3.54
N ALA A 246 -8.54 -6.87 -4.84
CA ALA A 246 -9.68 -6.17 -5.41
C ALA A 246 -10.94 -7.04 -5.39
N LEU A 247 -12.09 -6.38 -5.51
CA LEU A 247 -13.38 -7.04 -5.74
C LEU A 247 -13.51 -7.44 -7.22
N HIS A 248 -13.91 -8.67 -7.50
CA HIS A 248 -14.02 -9.20 -8.86
C HIS A 248 -15.44 -9.66 -9.18
N ALA A 249 -16.00 -9.08 -10.24
CA ALA A 249 -17.30 -9.43 -10.82
C ALA A 249 -17.08 -10.09 -12.18
N ALA A 250 -17.22 -11.42 -12.24
CA ALA A 250 -16.95 -12.19 -13.45
C ALA A 250 -17.96 -11.91 -14.58
N GLN A 251 -19.23 -11.67 -14.23
CA GLN A 251 -20.33 -11.52 -15.20
C GLN A 251 -21.16 -10.26 -14.90
N PRO A 252 -20.61 -9.05 -15.10
CA PRO A 252 -21.27 -7.81 -14.72
C PRO A 252 -22.52 -7.48 -15.56
N HIS A 253 -22.77 -8.18 -16.66
CA HIS A 253 -24.03 -8.09 -17.42
C HIS A 253 -25.24 -8.70 -16.69
N LEU A 254 -25.01 -9.53 -15.65
CA LEU A 254 -26.08 -10.14 -14.87
C LEU A 254 -26.60 -9.19 -13.78
N PRO A 255 -27.93 -8.99 -13.66
CA PRO A 255 -28.51 -8.07 -12.66
C PRO A 255 -28.09 -8.39 -11.22
N GLU A 256 -28.04 -9.66 -10.83
CA GLU A 256 -27.65 -10.09 -9.49
C GLU A 256 -26.18 -9.78 -9.15
N VAL A 257 -25.31 -9.73 -10.16
CA VAL A 257 -23.91 -9.33 -10.00
C VAL A 257 -23.82 -7.82 -9.77
N ARG A 258 -24.59 -7.04 -10.53
CA ARG A 258 -24.67 -5.58 -10.35
C ARG A 258 -25.29 -5.19 -9.01
N GLU A 259 -26.30 -5.92 -8.55
CA GLU A 259 -26.90 -5.74 -7.22
C GLU A 259 -25.88 -6.03 -6.11
N ALA A 260 -25.12 -7.13 -6.23
CA ALA A 260 -24.06 -7.45 -5.29
C ALA A 260 -22.95 -6.38 -5.26
N LEU A 261 -22.54 -5.86 -6.43
CA LEU A 261 -21.58 -4.74 -6.51
C LEU A 261 -22.14 -3.47 -5.88
N ALA A 262 -23.41 -3.14 -6.10
CA ALA A 262 -24.04 -1.94 -5.55
C ALA A 262 -24.03 -1.89 -4.02
N ALA A 263 -23.98 -3.04 -3.34
CA ALA A 263 -23.83 -3.11 -1.88
C ALA A 263 -22.48 -2.57 -1.36
N PHE A 264 -21.47 -2.46 -2.23
CA PHE A 264 -20.17 -1.87 -1.93
C PHE A 264 -20.10 -0.38 -2.29
N ALA A 265 -21.03 0.17 -3.08
CA ALA A 265 -20.98 1.59 -3.45
C ALA A 265 -21.18 2.49 -2.22
N GLU A 266 -20.20 3.33 -1.92
CA GLU A 266 -20.18 4.16 -0.71
C GLU A 266 -19.53 5.55 -0.95
N PRO A 267 -19.88 6.58 -0.16
CA PRO A 267 -19.54 7.97 -0.47
C PRO A 267 -18.14 8.42 -0.02
N ARG A 268 -17.36 7.62 0.71
CA ARG A 268 -16.09 8.04 1.31
C ARG A 268 -14.91 7.90 0.35
N PHE A 269 -14.67 6.70 -0.20
CA PHE A 269 -13.54 6.39 -1.07
C PHE A 269 -13.94 6.33 -2.53
N LEU A 270 -12.98 6.53 -3.45
CA LEU A 270 -13.21 6.20 -4.86
C LEU A 270 -13.06 4.69 -5.03
N HIS A 271 -13.95 4.10 -5.81
CA HIS A 271 -13.91 2.69 -6.15
C HIS A 271 -13.74 2.53 -7.66
N GLN A 272 -12.56 2.93 -8.13
CA GLN A 272 -12.20 2.88 -9.54
C GLN A 272 -12.49 1.49 -10.07
N THR A 273 -13.37 1.42 -11.05
CA THR A 273 -13.81 0.15 -11.62
C THR A 273 -13.27 0.05 -13.03
N ARG A 274 -12.71 -1.12 -13.36
CA ARG A 274 -12.01 -1.39 -14.61
C ARG A 274 -12.53 -2.63 -15.29
N THR A 275 -12.39 -2.65 -16.61
CA THR A 275 -12.57 -3.83 -17.46
C THR A 275 -11.52 -3.84 -18.57
N ALA A 276 -10.94 -5.01 -18.85
CA ALA A 276 -10.09 -5.18 -20.01
C ALA A 276 -10.95 -5.45 -21.26
N THR A 277 -10.65 -4.79 -22.38
CA THR A 277 -11.31 -5.02 -23.67
C THR A 277 -10.27 -5.25 -24.77
N ALA A 278 -10.70 -5.69 -25.95
CA ALA A 278 -9.80 -5.79 -27.11
C ALA A 278 -9.19 -4.42 -27.51
N ALA A 279 -9.83 -3.31 -27.12
CA ALA A 279 -9.34 -1.96 -27.34
C ALA A 279 -8.49 -1.40 -26.18
N GLY A 280 -8.11 -2.23 -25.21
CA GLY A 280 -7.38 -1.85 -24.00
C GLY A 280 -8.27 -1.73 -22.75
N LEU A 281 -7.67 -1.21 -21.68
CA LEU A 281 -8.32 -0.98 -20.40
C LEU A 281 -9.37 0.13 -20.51
N ARG A 282 -10.54 -0.09 -19.92
CA ARG A 282 -11.63 0.89 -19.77
C ARG A 282 -12.01 1.00 -18.31
N GLY A 283 -12.52 2.14 -17.89
CA GLY A 283 -12.85 2.36 -16.48
C GLY A 283 -13.70 3.58 -16.19
N THR A 284 -14.27 3.59 -14.99
CA THR A 284 -14.90 4.73 -14.32
C THR A 284 -14.12 5.08 -13.06
N ASP A 285 -14.22 6.32 -12.58
CA ASP A 285 -13.47 6.72 -11.38
C ASP A 285 -14.11 6.20 -10.10
N ASP A 286 -15.38 5.83 -10.18
CA ASP A 286 -16.11 5.28 -9.05
C ASP A 286 -17.06 4.14 -9.44
N LEU A 287 -17.53 3.40 -8.44
CA LEU A 287 -18.37 2.22 -8.63
C LEU A 287 -19.82 2.59 -8.97
N ASP A 288 -20.36 3.66 -8.40
CA ASP A 288 -21.69 4.16 -8.75
C ASP A 288 -21.76 4.62 -10.21
N GLU A 289 -20.70 5.24 -10.73
CA GLU A 289 -20.53 5.55 -12.15
C GLU A 289 -20.53 4.28 -13.01
N ALA A 290 -19.82 3.21 -12.60
CA ALA A 290 -19.80 1.95 -13.35
C ALA A 290 -21.19 1.30 -13.41
N LEU A 291 -21.95 1.40 -12.31
CA LEU A 291 -23.29 0.84 -12.20
C LEU A 291 -24.35 1.64 -12.97
N ALA A 292 -24.04 2.89 -13.34
CA ALA A 292 -24.95 3.78 -14.05
C ALA A 292 -25.01 3.46 -15.56
N GLY A 293 -25.99 2.65 -15.96
CA GLY A 293 -26.26 2.35 -17.37
C GLY A 293 -25.12 1.63 -18.07
N ASP A 294 -24.71 2.16 -19.24
CA ASP A 294 -23.69 1.57 -20.13
C ASP A 294 -22.32 2.29 -20.02
N ALA A 295 -22.06 2.98 -18.90
CA ALA A 295 -20.82 3.75 -18.70
C ALA A 295 -19.54 2.89 -18.81
N LEU A 296 -19.63 1.62 -18.39
CA LEU A 296 -18.56 0.64 -18.50
C LEU A 296 -19.05 -0.58 -19.30
N PRO A 297 -18.30 -1.05 -20.32
CA PRO A 297 -18.66 -2.26 -21.05
C PRO A 297 -18.72 -3.48 -20.12
N ASP A 298 -19.77 -4.30 -20.22
CA ASP A 298 -20.06 -5.40 -19.28
C ASP A 298 -19.97 -6.81 -19.90
N ALA A 299 -19.51 -6.89 -21.15
CA ALA A 299 -19.22 -8.15 -21.83
C ALA A 299 -18.02 -8.90 -21.21
N ASN A 300 -17.15 -8.17 -20.51
CA ASN A 300 -15.96 -8.70 -19.84
C ASN A 300 -16.07 -8.47 -18.32
N PRO A 301 -15.29 -9.21 -17.51
CA PRO A 301 -15.31 -9.04 -16.06
C PRO A 301 -14.94 -7.63 -15.61
N TRP A 302 -15.52 -7.20 -14.50
CA TRP A 302 -15.13 -5.98 -13.80
C TRP A 302 -14.23 -6.30 -12.61
N ARG A 303 -13.29 -5.41 -12.33
CA ARG A 303 -12.54 -5.36 -11.07
C ARG A 303 -12.66 -3.95 -10.50
N SER A 304 -13.06 -3.86 -9.24
CA SER A 304 -13.24 -2.59 -8.53
C SER A 304 -12.19 -2.46 -7.45
N HIS A 305 -11.54 -1.29 -7.40
CA HIS A 305 -10.57 -0.94 -6.37
C HIS A 305 -11.26 -0.92 -4.99
N PHE A 306 -11.08 -2.03 -4.29
CA PHE A 306 -11.56 -2.28 -2.94
C PHE A 306 -10.56 -3.20 -2.29
N HIS A 307 -9.93 -2.78 -1.20
CA HIS A 307 -9.04 -3.68 -0.46
C HIS A 307 -9.90 -4.62 0.39
N VAL A 308 -10.43 -5.67 -0.23
CA VAL A 308 -11.30 -6.65 0.45
C VAL A 308 -10.47 -7.55 1.36
N PRO A 309 -11.06 -8.08 2.46
CA PRO A 309 -10.30 -8.90 3.40
C PRO A 309 -9.65 -10.12 2.73
N LEU A 310 -8.35 -10.32 2.92
CA LEU A 310 -7.63 -11.39 2.24
C LEU A 310 -8.08 -12.78 2.69
N HIS A 311 -8.38 -12.92 3.98
CA HIS A 311 -8.73 -14.17 4.65
C HIS A 311 -10.18 -14.64 4.42
N ALA A 312 -11.03 -13.81 3.81
CA ALA A 312 -12.45 -14.10 3.64
C ALA A 312 -12.89 -13.80 2.21
N ALA A 313 -13.38 -14.82 1.50
CA ALA A 313 -13.93 -14.63 0.17
C ALA A 313 -15.18 -13.74 0.22
N PRO A 314 -15.37 -12.81 -0.74
CA PRO A 314 -16.64 -12.11 -0.92
C PRO A 314 -17.80 -13.10 -1.11
N ALA A 315 -19.01 -12.67 -0.74
CA ALA A 315 -20.20 -13.46 -0.99
C ALA A 315 -20.44 -13.61 -2.50
N ALA A 316 -20.81 -14.82 -2.92
CA ALA A 316 -21.22 -15.07 -4.30
C ALA A 316 -22.35 -14.09 -4.71
N PRO A 317 -22.37 -13.60 -5.96
CA PRO A 317 -21.54 -14.04 -7.10
C PRO A 317 -20.17 -13.35 -7.22
N LEU A 318 -19.79 -12.50 -6.25
CA LEU A 318 -18.50 -11.81 -6.26
C LEU A 318 -17.38 -12.70 -5.75
N THR A 319 -16.15 -12.40 -6.19
CA THR A 319 -14.92 -13.06 -5.74
C THR A 319 -13.85 -12.00 -5.50
N SER A 320 -12.66 -12.41 -5.04
CA SER A 320 -11.52 -11.48 -4.87
C SER A 320 -10.39 -11.81 -5.85
N THR A 321 -9.48 -10.86 -6.03
CA THR A 321 -8.27 -11.06 -6.81
C THR A 321 -7.12 -11.68 -6.00
N LEU A 322 -7.40 -12.41 -4.92
CA LEU A 322 -6.40 -13.15 -4.14
C LEU A 322 -5.50 -14.08 -4.99
N PRO A 323 -5.99 -14.73 -6.08
CA PRO A 323 -5.10 -15.46 -6.98
C PRO A 323 -4.02 -14.59 -7.65
N VAL A 324 -4.32 -13.32 -7.95
CA VAL A 324 -3.35 -12.36 -8.50
C VAL A 324 -2.28 -12.04 -7.47
N LEU A 325 -2.68 -11.75 -6.22
CA LEU A 325 -1.75 -11.56 -5.09
C LEU A 325 -0.82 -12.78 -4.94
N THR A 326 -1.36 -13.99 -5.00
CA THR A 326 -0.57 -15.23 -4.86
C THR A 326 0.47 -15.37 -5.98
N SER A 327 0.10 -15.03 -7.22
CA SER A 327 1.02 -15.03 -8.36
C SER A 327 2.12 -13.97 -8.19
N VAL A 328 1.75 -12.73 -7.84
CA VAL A 328 2.71 -11.66 -7.55
C VAL A 328 3.67 -12.07 -6.42
N LEU A 329 3.16 -12.63 -5.32
CA LEU A 329 3.99 -13.03 -4.18
C LEU A 329 4.99 -14.13 -4.56
N THR A 330 4.56 -15.11 -5.38
CA THR A 330 5.44 -16.15 -5.93
C THR A 330 6.61 -15.52 -6.69
N ARG A 331 6.34 -14.49 -7.49
CA ARG A 331 7.37 -13.77 -8.25
C ARG A 331 8.25 -12.87 -7.37
N LEU A 332 7.68 -12.23 -6.35
CA LEU A 332 8.41 -11.31 -5.48
C LEU A 332 9.35 -12.02 -4.51
N VAL A 333 8.98 -13.18 -3.96
CA VAL A 333 9.75 -13.84 -2.90
C VAL A 333 9.89 -15.35 -3.04
N GLY A 334 9.33 -15.98 -4.09
CA GLY A 334 9.49 -17.42 -4.36
C GLY A 334 10.68 -17.75 -5.28
N GLY A 335 11.37 -16.73 -5.79
CA GLY A 335 12.54 -16.87 -6.68
C GLY A 335 13.84 -17.20 -5.93
N PRO A 336 14.99 -17.23 -6.64
CA PRO A 336 16.29 -17.46 -6.01
C PRO A 336 16.70 -16.32 -5.06
N HIS A 337 16.20 -15.10 -5.31
CA HIS A 337 16.38 -13.91 -4.47
C HIS A 337 15.05 -13.17 -4.40
N PRO A 338 14.71 -12.55 -3.25
CA PRO A 338 13.51 -11.74 -3.17
C PRO A 338 13.71 -10.43 -3.94
N LEU A 339 12.73 -10.05 -4.75
CA LEU A 339 12.69 -8.78 -5.48
C LEU A 339 12.44 -7.59 -4.54
N THR A 340 11.77 -7.83 -3.40
CA THR A 340 11.60 -6.88 -2.30
C THR A 340 11.69 -7.58 -0.96
N ARG A 341 12.13 -6.85 0.07
CA ARG A 341 12.19 -7.31 1.46
C ARG A 341 11.08 -6.72 2.34
N HIS A 342 10.24 -5.84 1.81
CA HIS A 342 9.21 -5.15 2.58
C HIS A 342 7.82 -5.46 2.01
N LEU A 343 7.10 -6.31 2.73
CA LEU A 343 5.72 -6.68 2.44
C LEU A 343 4.80 -6.09 3.50
N GLU A 344 3.68 -5.53 3.06
CA GLU A 344 2.72 -4.88 3.94
C GLU A 344 1.30 -5.31 3.57
N VAL A 345 0.59 -5.99 4.48
CA VAL A 345 -0.84 -6.25 4.30
C VAL A 345 -1.60 -4.93 4.44
N GLU A 346 -2.39 -4.58 3.44
CA GLU A 346 -3.14 -3.34 3.42
C GLU A 346 -4.61 -3.59 3.12
N THR A 347 -5.40 -3.79 4.17
CA THR A 347 -6.86 -3.87 4.08
C THR A 347 -7.44 -2.75 4.94
N TYR A 348 -7.77 -1.62 4.32
CA TYR A 348 -8.31 -0.44 5.04
C TYR A 348 -9.81 -0.23 4.84
N THR A 349 -10.43 -0.92 3.89
CA THR A 349 -11.84 -0.71 3.52
C THR A 349 -12.85 -1.47 4.40
N TRP A 350 -12.46 -1.94 5.59
CA TRP A 350 -13.35 -2.67 6.50
C TRP A 350 -14.63 -1.93 6.86
N GLN A 351 -14.58 -0.59 6.91
CA GLN A 351 -15.75 0.27 7.16
C GLN A 351 -16.57 0.57 5.89
N ALA A 352 -16.00 0.30 4.72
CA ALA A 352 -16.65 0.43 3.41
C ALA A 352 -17.26 -0.90 2.93
N LEU A 353 -16.99 -2.03 3.62
CA LEU A 353 -17.71 -3.28 3.39
C LEU A 353 -19.24 -3.09 3.59
N PRO A 354 -20.08 -3.94 2.99
CA PRO A 354 -21.50 -4.02 3.33
C PRO A 354 -21.71 -4.11 4.86
N PRO A 355 -22.71 -3.41 5.45
CA PRO A 355 -22.87 -3.29 6.91
C PRO A 355 -22.83 -4.61 7.69
N GLU A 356 -23.39 -5.67 7.10
CA GLU A 356 -23.44 -7.02 7.65
C GLU A 356 -22.08 -7.72 7.72
N LEU A 357 -21.10 -7.29 6.91
CA LEU A 357 -19.74 -7.81 6.87
C LEU A 357 -18.76 -7.00 7.72
N ARG A 358 -19.16 -5.82 8.20
CA ARG A 358 -18.26 -4.94 8.98
C ARG A 358 -17.94 -5.53 10.36
N PRO A 359 -16.69 -5.38 10.84
CA PRO A 359 -16.37 -5.66 12.23
C PRO A 359 -17.22 -4.82 13.18
N ARG A 360 -17.89 -5.44 14.14
CA ARG A 360 -18.79 -4.76 15.10
C ARG A 360 -18.06 -4.01 16.22
N GLY A 361 -16.73 -4.09 16.24
CA GLY A 361 -15.90 -3.42 17.22
C GLY A 361 -14.43 -3.78 17.11
N ARG A 362 -13.60 -3.13 17.93
CA ARG A 362 -12.13 -3.25 17.89
C ARG A 362 -11.62 -4.67 18.02
N ALA A 363 -12.27 -5.51 18.83
CA ALA A 363 -11.86 -6.90 19.01
C ALA A 363 -12.00 -7.70 17.70
N GLN A 364 -13.14 -7.58 17.01
CA GLN A 364 -13.38 -8.25 15.73
C GLN A 364 -12.50 -7.70 14.62
N LEU A 365 -12.22 -6.39 14.61
CA LEU A 365 -11.27 -5.81 13.67
C LEU A 365 -9.87 -6.41 13.89
N ALA A 366 -9.43 -6.54 15.15
CA ALA A 366 -8.15 -7.16 15.46
C ALA A 366 -8.12 -8.66 15.11
N ASP A 367 -9.23 -9.39 15.25
CA ASP A 367 -9.36 -10.77 14.79
C ASP A 367 -9.20 -10.86 13.26
N GLY A 368 -9.86 -9.95 12.52
CA GLY A 368 -9.77 -9.85 11.06
C GLY A 368 -8.35 -9.57 10.58
N ILE A 369 -7.69 -8.54 11.10
CA ILE A 369 -6.31 -8.20 10.73
C ILE A 369 -5.35 -9.36 11.07
N ALA A 370 -5.54 -10.01 12.22
CA ALA A 370 -4.73 -11.18 12.58
C ALA A 370 -4.96 -12.35 11.60
N ALA A 371 -6.18 -12.57 11.11
CA ALA A 371 -6.47 -13.58 10.11
C ALA A 371 -5.82 -13.27 8.76
N GLU A 372 -5.77 -12.01 8.34
CA GLU A 372 -5.07 -11.61 7.10
C GLU A 372 -3.56 -11.82 7.21
N LEU A 373 -2.96 -11.43 8.32
CA LEU A 373 -1.54 -11.66 8.57
C LEU A 373 -1.22 -13.15 8.69
N THR A 374 -2.15 -13.96 9.20
CA THR A 374 -2.02 -15.41 9.21
C THR A 374 -2.01 -15.98 7.79
N LEU A 375 -2.94 -15.56 6.94
CA LEU A 375 -2.94 -15.97 5.53
C LEU A 375 -1.65 -15.56 4.82
N ALA A 376 -1.21 -14.31 4.97
CA ALA A 376 0.03 -13.83 4.35
C ALA A 376 1.25 -14.61 4.84
N ARG A 377 1.33 -14.91 6.15
CA ARG A 377 2.37 -15.79 6.71
C ARG A 377 2.35 -17.18 6.08
N ASP A 378 1.18 -17.77 5.95
CA ASP A 378 1.03 -19.13 5.41
C ASP A 378 1.47 -19.16 3.93
N LEU A 379 1.07 -18.18 3.12
CA LEU A 379 1.54 -18.02 1.74
C LEU A 379 3.08 -17.88 1.64
N LEU A 380 3.71 -17.10 2.52
CA LEU A 380 5.16 -16.97 2.56
C LEU A 380 5.84 -18.29 2.95
N THR A 381 5.26 -19.01 3.89
CA THR A 381 5.79 -20.30 4.36
C THR A 381 5.69 -21.37 3.27
N ASP A 382 4.60 -21.38 2.51
CA ASP A 382 4.40 -22.26 1.36
C ASP A 382 5.41 -21.99 0.22
N LEU A 383 5.89 -20.76 0.10
CA LEU A 383 7.00 -20.38 -0.78
C LEU A 383 8.39 -20.75 -0.23
N GLY A 384 8.47 -21.37 0.94
CA GLY A 384 9.71 -21.87 1.54
C GLY A 384 10.45 -20.87 2.43
N LEU A 385 9.86 -19.70 2.71
CA LEU A 385 10.40 -18.77 3.69
C LEU A 385 10.19 -19.31 5.10
N LYS A 386 11.19 -19.13 5.97
CA LYS A 386 11.14 -19.61 7.36
C LYS A 386 10.82 -18.45 8.29
N GLU A 387 9.68 -18.51 8.97
CA GLU A 387 9.33 -17.51 9.98
C GLU A 387 10.41 -17.45 11.07
N LEU A 388 10.81 -16.22 11.43
CA LEU A 388 11.75 -15.95 12.51
C LEU A 388 10.99 -15.66 13.81
N PRO A 389 11.61 -15.88 14.98
CA PRO A 389 11.01 -15.61 16.29
C PRO A 389 10.43 -14.20 16.44
#